data_AF-A0A445MZP3-F1
#
_entry.id   AF-A0A445MZP3-F1
#
_cell.length_a   1.000
_cell.length_b   1.000
_cell.length_c   1.000
_cell.angle_alpha   90.00
_cell.angle_beta   90.00
_cell.angle_gamma   90.00
#
_symmetry.space_group_name_H-M   'P 1'
#
loop_
_entity.id
_entity.type
_entity.pdbx_description
1 polymer ?
#
loop_
_entity_poly.entity_id
_entity_poly.type
_entity_poly.pdbx_seq_one_letter_code
_entity_poly.pdbx_strand_id
1 'polypeptide(L)'
;MRLINIMVSIGWLWAAPALAGNPLPPPCLMQPAYLSIGLPDSGFTWLPGGDLSGSCDDVPRQGWSRKTFGKLHLFVHTDGPAGSGRFCNVTVGISGKKLPNPLRGVCISTSTIGWRTLQRYSKGSLPWLDDLDNDGNAEFILWDSFALHDQASLAEYALMAWVYRAVSENLLVIDWDLSRALARSLAKEYRTPLVNTTEPSRELRAHAAEALDMFAGGQCSTPRVETR
;
A
#
# COMPACT_ATOMS: atom_id res chain seq x y z
N MET A 1 -15.04 88.26 -8.35
CA MET A 1 -14.36 87.01 -8.80
C MET A 1 -14.66 85.92 -7.79
N ARG A 2 -15.39 84.86 -8.19
CA ARG A 2 -15.71 83.69 -7.35
C ARG A 2 -14.76 82.55 -7.73
N LEU A 3 -14.06 81.99 -6.76
CA LEU A 3 -13.23 80.78 -6.89
C LEU A 3 -14.04 79.55 -6.47
N ILE A 4 -14.05 78.52 -7.31
CA ILE A 4 -14.74 77.25 -7.11
C ILE A 4 -13.72 76.25 -6.54
N ASN A 5 -14.00 75.67 -5.37
CA ASN A 5 -13.23 74.58 -4.80
C ASN A 5 -13.68 73.25 -5.43
N ILE A 6 -12.74 72.51 -6.03
CA ILE A 6 -12.96 71.14 -6.51
C ILE A 6 -12.33 70.20 -5.49
N MET A 7 -13.16 69.40 -4.83
CA MET A 7 -12.77 68.39 -3.84
C MET A 7 -12.67 67.03 -4.56
N VAL A 8 -11.45 66.57 -4.81
CA VAL A 8 -11.20 65.24 -5.42
C VAL A 8 -11.10 64.20 -4.31
N SER A 9 -12.04 63.26 -4.29
CA SER A 9 -12.07 62.14 -3.34
C SER A 9 -11.37 60.94 -3.98
N ILE A 10 -10.17 60.59 -3.49
CA ILE A 10 -9.44 59.40 -3.92
C ILE A 10 -9.94 58.22 -3.07
N GLY A 11 -10.85 57.43 -3.64
CA GLY A 11 -11.29 56.16 -3.04
C GLY A 11 -10.28 55.06 -3.35
N TRP A 12 -9.57 54.57 -2.33
CA TRP A 12 -8.75 53.36 -2.42
C TRP A 12 -9.65 52.12 -2.30
N LEU A 13 -9.85 51.40 -3.41
CA LEU A 13 -10.36 50.04 -3.39
C LEU A 13 -9.26 49.11 -2.86
N TRP A 14 -9.44 48.62 -1.63
CA TRP A 14 -8.68 47.49 -1.12
C TRP A 14 -9.24 46.22 -1.76
N ALA A 15 -8.56 45.70 -2.79
CA ALA A 15 -8.77 44.34 -3.24
C ALA A 15 -8.13 43.40 -2.21
N ALA A 16 -8.95 42.73 -1.40
CA ALA A 16 -8.48 41.62 -0.58
C ALA A 16 -8.01 40.49 -1.54
N PRO A 17 -6.78 39.98 -1.43
CA PRO A 17 -6.38 38.82 -2.21
C PRO A 17 -7.23 37.64 -1.74
N ALA A 18 -8.06 37.11 -2.63
CA ALA A 18 -8.68 35.81 -2.42
C ALA A 18 -7.52 34.81 -2.24
N LEU A 19 -7.39 34.25 -1.04
CA LEU A 19 -6.56 33.07 -0.80
C LEU A 19 -7.13 31.95 -1.66
N ALA A 20 -6.58 31.78 -2.86
CA ALA A 20 -6.78 30.56 -3.64
C ALA A 20 -6.21 29.42 -2.79
N GLY A 21 -7.10 28.64 -2.16
CA GLY A 21 -6.69 27.43 -1.45
C GLY A 21 -5.90 26.55 -2.41
N ASN A 22 -4.82 25.94 -1.93
CA ASN A 22 -4.03 25.02 -2.73
C ASN A 22 -4.96 23.95 -3.33
N PRO A 23 -4.86 23.66 -4.64
CA PRO A 23 -5.68 22.63 -5.27
C PRO A 23 -5.50 21.30 -4.53
N LEU A 24 -6.60 20.58 -4.33
CA LEU A 24 -6.56 19.26 -3.72
C LEU A 24 -5.67 18.34 -4.57
N PRO A 25 -4.86 17.47 -3.93
CA PRO A 25 -4.08 16.48 -4.65
C PRO A 25 -4.99 15.59 -5.53
N PRO A 26 -4.52 15.13 -6.69
CA PRO A 26 -5.24 14.12 -7.47
C PRO A 26 -5.41 12.81 -6.69
N PRO A 27 -6.40 11.96 -7.04
CA PRO A 27 -6.54 10.64 -6.43
C PRO A 27 -5.32 9.76 -6.74
N CYS A 28 -4.89 8.94 -5.79
CA CYS A 28 -3.84 7.95 -6.03
C CYS A 28 -4.37 6.79 -6.89
N LEU A 29 -3.52 6.28 -7.80
CA LEU A 29 -3.76 5.04 -8.55
C LEU A 29 -3.79 3.80 -7.64
N MET A 30 -3.12 3.88 -6.50
CA MET A 30 -3.03 2.80 -5.51
C MET A 30 -3.80 3.18 -4.25
N GLN A 31 -4.57 2.23 -3.71
CA GLN A 31 -5.34 2.38 -2.47
C GLN A 31 -5.26 1.08 -1.66
N PRO A 32 -5.06 1.15 -0.34
CA PRO A 32 -5.08 -0.06 0.46
C PRO A 32 -6.51 -0.59 0.56
N ALA A 33 -6.67 -1.90 0.38
CA ALA A 33 -7.96 -2.56 0.61
C ALA A 33 -8.41 -2.44 2.08
N TYR A 34 -7.47 -2.32 3.02
CA TYR A 34 -7.73 -2.29 4.45
C TYR A 34 -6.92 -1.18 5.13
N LEU A 35 -7.56 -0.34 5.93
CA LEU A 35 -6.85 0.61 6.81
C LEU A 35 -6.43 -0.05 8.13
N SER A 36 -7.19 -1.06 8.53
CA SER A 36 -6.95 -1.89 9.69
C SER A 36 -7.43 -3.31 9.41
N ILE A 37 -6.76 -4.28 10.01
CA ILE A 37 -7.08 -5.70 9.91
C ILE A 37 -7.32 -6.22 11.34
N GLY A 38 -8.58 -6.47 11.65
CA GLY A 38 -8.98 -7.09 12.91
C GLY A 38 -8.92 -8.61 12.80
N LEU A 39 -8.30 -9.27 13.78
CA LEU A 39 -8.30 -10.73 13.88
C LEU A 39 -9.50 -11.18 14.73
N PRO A 40 -10.15 -12.30 14.36
CA PRO A 40 -11.25 -12.85 15.16
C PRO A 40 -10.72 -13.38 16.50
N ASP A 41 -11.59 -13.50 17.51
CA ASP A 41 -11.20 -14.02 18.82
C ASP A 41 -10.67 -15.48 18.74
N SER A 42 -11.17 -16.25 17.78
CA SER A 42 -10.78 -17.63 17.50
C SER A 42 -10.98 -18.00 16.03
N GLY A 43 -10.21 -18.96 15.52
CA GLY A 43 -10.37 -19.48 14.15
C GLY A 43 -9.86 -18.51 13.10
N PHE A 44 -10.09 -18.83 11.83
CA PHE A 44 -9.64 -18.02 10.71
C PHE A 44 -10.82 -17.48 9.93
N THR A 45 -10.72 -16.24 9.46
CA THR A 45 -11.80 -15.61 8.69
C THR A 45 -11.28 -14.89 7.47
N TRP A 46 -12.05 -14.92 6.39
CA TRP A 46 -11.74 -14.16 5.19
C TRP A 46 -12.03 -12.68 5.41
N LEU A 47 -11.08 -11.82 5.03
CA LEU A 47 -11.39 -10.41 4.84
C LEU A 47 -12.16 -10.20 3.53
N PRO A 48 -13.12 -9.25 3.49
CA PRO A 48 -13.93 -8.98 2.31
C PRO A 48 -13.09 -8.36 1.18
N GLY A 49 -13.39 -8.71 -0.07
CA GLY A 49 -12.77 -8.10 -1.26
C GLY A 49 -11.79 -8.97 -2.04
N GLY A 50 -11.67 -10.26 -1.71
CA GLY A 50 -10.83 -11.23 -2.43
C GLY A 50 -11.62 -12.32 -3.19
N ASP A 51 -10.91 -13.14 -3.96
CA ASP A 51 -11.44 -14.44 -4.39
C ASP A 51 -11.55 -15.35 -3.15
N LEU A 52 -12.78 -15.56 -2.68
CA LEU A 52 -13.11 -16.36 -1.50
C LEU A 52 -13.14 -17.86 -1.81
N SER A 53 -12.53 -18.29 -2.91
CA SER A 53 -12.44 -19.71 -3.25
C SER A 53 -11.49 -20.44 -2.29
N GLY A 54 -12.06 -21.34 -1.48
CA GLY A 54 -11.35 -22.16 -0.50
C GLY A 54 -11.67 -21.84 0.96
N SER A 55 -11.25 -22.73 1.86
CA SER A 55 -11.45 -22.58 3.30
C SER A 55 -10.30 -21.79 3.92
N CYS A 56 -10.62 -20.69 4.61
CA CYS A 56 -9.63 -19.95 5.41
C CYS A 56 -9.18 -20.76 6.66
N ASP A 57 -9.93 -21.80 7.04
CA ASP A 57 -9.60 -22.67 8.17
C ASP A 57 -8.63 -23.79 7.80
N ASP A 58 -8.40 -24.06 6.51
CA ASP A 58 -7.56 -25.18 6.04
C ASP A 58 -6.08 -24.78 5.85
N VAL A 59 -5.57 -23.86 6.68
CA VAL A 59 -4.18 -23.40 6.55
C VAL A 59 -3.22 -24.47 7.09
N PRO A 60 -2.21 -24.90 6.32
CA PRO A 60 -1.28 -25.94 6.74
C PRO A 60 -0.58 -25.60 8.06
N ARG A 61 -0.26 -26.63 8.85
CA ARG A 61 0.50 -26.46 10.10
C ARG A 61 1.98 -26.13 9.89
N GLN A 62 2.48 -26.20 8.67
CA GLN A 62 3.87 -25.95 8.29
C GLN A 62 3.93 -24.83 7.25
N GLY A 63 5.12 -24.27 6.99
CA GLY A 63 5.30 -23.22 5.98
C GLY A 63 4.98 -21.80 6.45
N TRP A 64 4.71 -21.61 7.75
CA TRP A 64 4.54 -20.28 8.34
C TRP A 64 5.88 -19.55 8.43
N SER A 65 5.94 -18.37 7.82
CA SER A 65 6.94 -17.36 8.16
C SER A 65 6.59 -16.78 9.53
N ARG A 66 7.61 -16.57 10.36
CA ARG A 66 7.42 -16.13 11.75
C ARG A 66 8.45 -15.07 12.12
N LYS A 67 8.00 -13.94 12.65
CA LYS A 67 8.87 -12.89 13.22
C LYS A 67 8.29 -12.33 14.51
N THR A 68 9.13 -11.65 15.30
CA THR A 68 8.75 -11.12 16.61
C THR A 68 7.99 -9.81 16.49
N PHE A 69 7.02 -9.60 17.37
CA PHE A 69 6.38 -8.31 17.61
C PHE A 69 6.18 -8.17 19.12
N GLY A 70 7.04 -7.41 19.80
CA GLY A 70 7.08 -7.28 21.25
C GLY A 70 7.15 -8.63 21.98
N LYS A 71 6.09 -8.95 22.73
CA LYS A 71 5.94 -10.23 23.47
C LYS A 71 5.25 -11.33 22.68
N LEU A 72 4.87 -11.05 21.44
CA LEU A 72 4.13 -11.94 20.55
C LEU A 72 4.99 -12.27 19.32
N HIS A 73 4.45 -13.12 18.45
CA HIS A 73 4.95 -13.37 17.11
C HIS A 73 3.86 -13.07 16.09
N LEU A 74 4.27 -12.45 14.98
CA LEU A 74 3.49 -12.40 13.74
C LEU A 74 3.80 -13.63 12.91
N PHE A 75 2.75 -14.21 12.35
CA PHE A 75 2.81 -15.38 11.49
C PHE A 75 2.17 -15.05 10.16
N VAL A 76 2.85 -15.40 9.07
CA VAL A 76 2.29 -15.29 7.72
C VAL A 76 2.50 -16.60 6.98
N HIS A 77 1.43 -17.10 6.37
CA HIS A 77 1.45 -18.18 5.41
C HIS A 77 0.96 -17.64 4.07
N THR A 78 1.57 -18.09 2.98
CA THR A 78 1.20 -17.67 1.62
C THR A 78 1.05 -18.86 0.72
N ASP A 79 -0.08 -18.93 0.02
CA ASP A 79 -0.34 -19.90 -1.05
C ASP A 79 -0.48 -19.17 -2.39
N GLY A 80 0.10 -19.74 -3.45
CA GLY A 80 0.23 -19.12 -4.77
C GLY A 80 1.66 -18.62 -5.10
N PRO A 81 1.83 -17.77 -6.13
CA PRO A 81 0.77 -17.19 -6.96
C PRO A 81 0.09 -18.21 -7.89
N ALA A 82 -1.22 -18.10 -8.07
CA ALA A 82 -2.03 -18.94 -8.95
C ALA A 82 -2.72 -18.14 -10.07
N GLY A 83 -3.01 -18.82 -11.18
CA GLY A 83 -3.74 -18.25 -12.32
C GLY A 83 -3.01 -17.13 -13.07
N SER A 84 -3.67 -16.60 -14.11
CA SER A 84 -3.14 -15.49 -14.93
C SER A 84 -3.05 -14.17 -14.16
N GLY A 85 -3.93 -13.98 -13.17
CA GLY A 85 -3.93 -12.86 -12.24
C GLY A 85 -2.85 -12.94 -11.15
N ARG A 86 -2.10 -14.05 -11.06
CA ARG A 86 -1.07 -14.29 -10.04
C ARG A 86 -1.56 -13.98 -8.62
N PHE A 87 -2.73 -14.49 -8.28
CA PHE A 87 -3.34 -14.29 -6.98
C PHE A 87 -2.61 -15.11 -5.92
N CYS A 88 -2.40 -14.50 -4.76
CA CYS A 88 -1.86 -15.12 -3.57
C CYS A 88 -2.91 -15.08 -2.46
N ASN A 89 -3.13 -16.22 -1.81
CA ASN A 89 -3.90 -16.30 -0.57
C ASN A 89 -2.93 -16.16 0.60
N VAL A 90 -3.07 -15.07 1.35
CA VAL A 90 -2.19 -14.67 2.44
C VAL A 90 -2.95 -14.83 3.74
N THR A 91 -2.47 -15.71 4.62
CA THR A 91 -3.00 -15.83 5.98
C THR A 91 -2.07 -15.12 6.94
N VAL A 92 -2.60 -14.22 7.75
CA VAL A 92 -1.86 -13.55 8.82
C VAL A 92 -2.47 -13.86 10.18
N GLY A 93 -1.63 -14.17 11.17
CA GLY A 93 -2.05 -14.48 12.52
C GLY A 93 -1.08 -13.92 13.56
N ILE A 94 -1.58 -13.69 14.77
CA ILE A 94 -0.79 -13.23 15.92
C ILE A 94 -0.92 -14.27 17.03
N SER A 95 0.21 -14.68 17.63
CA SER A 95 0.18 -15.59 18.77
C SER A 95 1.37 -15.42 19.71
N GLY A 96 1.28 -16.03 20.89
CA GLY A 96 2.37 -15.98 21.88
C GLY A 96 3.60 -16.77 21.43
N LYS A 97 4.79 -16.38 21.92
CA LYS A 97 6.09 -16.93 21.45
C LYS A 97 6.27 -18.45 21.56
N LYS A 98 5.50 -19.08 22.45
CA LYS A 98 5.57 -20.54 22.71
C LYS A 98 4.76 -21.37 21.72
N LEU A 99 3.88 -20.75 20.94
CA LEU A 99 3.03 -21.47 20.01
C LEU A 99 3.74 -21.66 18.66
N PRO A 100 3.66 -22.86 18.06
CA PRO A 100 4.26 -23.11 16.76
C PRO A 100 3.52 -22.38 15.64
N ASN A 101 2.20 -22.20 15.78
CA ASN A 101 1.29 -21.61 14.80
C ASN A 101 0.27 -20.69 15.50
N PRO A 102 -0.36 -19.75 14.79
CA PRO A 102 -1.47 -18.98 15.33
C PRO A 102 -2.74 -19.83 15.46
N LEU A 103 -3.55 -19.56 16.50
CA LEU A 103 -4.88 -20.16 16.68
C LEU A 103 -6.01 -19.29 16.11
N ARG A 104 -5.65 -18.09 15.67
CA ARG A 104 -6.55 -17.09 15.08
C ARG A 104 -5.84 -16.29 14.01
N GLY A 105 -6.57 -15.84 13.01
CA GLY A 105 -6.00 -15.05 11.92
C GLY A 105 -7.04 -14.64 10.90
N VAL A 106 -6.55 -13.98 9.86
CA VAL A 106 -7.37 -13.65 8.70
C VAL A 106 -6.71 -14.11 7.41
N CYS A 107 -7.52 -14.44 6.41
CA CYS A 107 -7.09 -14.70 5.05
C CYS A 107 -7.42 -13.52 4.14
N ILE A 108 -6.49 -13.21 3.25
CA ILE A 108 -6.56 -12.11 2.29
C ILE A 108 -6.17 -12.68 0.93
N SER A 109 -6.97 -12.42 -0.10
CA SER A 109 -6.55 -12.68 -1.48
C SER A 109 -6.02 -11.39 -2.08
N THR A 110 -4.84 -11.45 -2.70
CA THR A 110 -4.20 -10.28 -3.33
C THR A 110 -3.55 -10.66 -4.65
N SER A 111 -3.52 -9.75 -5.62
CA SER A 111 -2.81 -9.97 -6.87
C SER A 111 -1.37 -9.50 -6.77
N THR A 112 -0.42 -10.36 -7.15
CA THR A 112 1.01 -10.00 -7.29
C THR A 112 1.42 -9.88 -8.75
N ILE A 113 0.47 -9.67 -9.66
CA ILE A 113 0.71 -9.65 -11.10
C ILE A 113 1.71 -8.58 -11.53
N GLY A 114 1.71 -7.42 -10.85
CA GLY A 114 2.64 -6.32 -11.07
C GLY A 114 4.09 -6.68 -10.73
N TRP A 115 4.33 -7.75 -9.97
CA TRP A 115 5.68 -8.21 -9.68
C TRP A 115 6.44 -8.62 -10.95
N ARG A 116 5.74 -9.04 -12.01
CA ARG A 116 6.35 -9.36 -13.31
C ARG A 116 7.12 -8.17 -13.90
N THR A 117 6.67 -6.94 -13.64
CA THR A 117 7.25 -5.72 -14.19
C THR A 117 8.43 -5.24 -13.35
N LEU A 118 8.62 -5.79 -12.12
CA LEU A 118 9.79 -5.66 -11.26
C LEU A 118 10.81 -6.79 -11.51
N GLN A 119 11.18 -7.00 -12.77
CA GLN A 119 12.24 -7.96 -13.10
C GLN A 119 13.52 -7.59 -12.34
N ARG A 120 14.10 -8.58 -11.64
CA ARG A 120 15.28 -8.42 -10.76
C ARG A 120 15.03 -7.58 -9.50
N TYR A 121 13.86 -7.70 -8.89
CA TYR A 121 13.64 -7.15 -7.55
C TYR A 121 14.78 -7.57 -6.61
N SER A 122 15.55 -6.59 -6.13
CA SER A 122 16.82 -6.82 -5.41
C SER A 122 16.69 -7.66 -4.15
N LYS A 123 15.48 -7.74 -3.57
CA LYS A 123 15.17 -8.54 -2.39
C LYS A 123 14.82 -10.01 -2.68
N GLY A 124 14.82 -10.47 -3.93
CA GLY A 124 14.47 -11.84 -4.28
C GLY A 124 12.95 -12.08 -4.26
N SER A 125 12.48 -13.08 -3.52
CA SER A 125 11.03 -13.30 -3.33
C SER A 125 10.40 -12.17 -2.52
N LEU A 126 9.12 -11.88 -2.76
CA LEU A 126 8.40 -10.85 -2.02
C LEU A 126 8.36 -11.18 -0.51
N PRO A 127 8.96 -10.36 0.37
CA PRO A 127 8.91 -10.59 1.81
C PRO A 127 7.53 -10.19 2.35
N TRP A 128 6.84 -11.09 3.04
CA TRP A 128 5.53 -10.81 3.65
C TRP A 128 5.63 -10.42 5.13
N LEU A 129 6.80 -10.64 5.74
CA LEU A 129 7.13 -10.23 7.11
C LEU A 129 8.56 -9.71 7.14
N ASP A 130 8.76 -8.49 7.61
CA ASP A 130 10.09 -7.95 7.83
C ASP A 130 10.10 -6.91 8.95
N ASP A 131 11.28 -6.62 9.51
CA ASP A 131 11.49 -5.49 10.44
C ASP A 131 12.04 -4.33 9.61
N LEU A 132 11.14 -3.48 9.11
CA LEU A 132 11.44 -2.50 8.08
C LEU A 132 12.12 -1.25 8.63
N ASP A 133 11.92 -0.92 9.90
CA ASP A 133 12.55 0.22 10.57
C ASP A 133 13.67 -0.18 11.55
N ASN A 134 13.91 -1.48 11.73
CA ASN A 134 14.92 -2.05 12.62
C ASN A 134 14.63 -1.75 14.11
N ASP A 135 13.36 -1.65 14.50
CA ASP A 135 12.95 -1.46 15.90
C ASP A 135 12.90 -2.79 16.69
N GLY A 136 13.17 -3.93 16.03
CA GLY A 136 13.13 -5.27 16.59
C GLY A 136 11.74 -5.93 16.52
N ASN A 137 10.74 -5.23 15.99
CA ASN A 137 9.41 -5.73 15.72
C ASN A 137 9.22 -5.91 14.21
N ALA A 138 8.49 -6.94 13.82
CA ALA A 138 8.16 -7.15 12.44
C ALA A 138 6.84 -6.46 12.08
N GLU A 139 6.81 -5.96 10.86
CA GLU A 139 5.64 -5.54 10.14
C GLU A 139 5.12 -6.65 9.22
N PHE A 140 3.82 -6.64 9.02
CA PHE A 140 3.18 -7.38 7.95
C PHE A 140 3.20 -6.55 6.66
N ILE A 141 3.66 -7.16 5.57
CA ILE A 141 3.77 -6.53 4.24
C ILE A 141 2.76 -7.20 3.31
N LEU A 142 1.68 -6.50 2.99
CA LEU A 142 0.69 -6.95 2.01
C LEU A 142 1.05 -6.39 0.63
N TRP A 143 1.57 -7.27 -0.24
CA TRP A 143 1.81 -6.94 -1.64
C TRP A 143 0.49 -6.89 -2.41
N ASP A 144 0.36 -5.90 -3.28
CA ASP A 144 -0.84 -5.69 -4.10
C ASP A 144 -0.46 -5.10 -5.45
N SER A 145 -1.29 -5.35 -6.47
CA SER A 145 -1.07 -4.84 -7.82
C SER A 145 -2.06 -3.74 -8.14
N PHE A 146 -1.60 -2.68 -8.79
CA PHE A 146 -2.45 -1.58 -9.23
C PHE A 146 -2.30 -1.35 -10.74
N ALA A 147 -3.40 -0.94 -11.37
CA ALA A 147 -3.43 -0.56 -12.77
C ALA A 147 -2.77 0.81 -12.97
N LEU A 148 -1.96 0.96 -14.03
CA LEU A 148 -1.33 2.26 -14.35
C LEU A 148 -2.33 3.28 -14.96
N HIS A 149 -3.49 2.81 -15.42
CA HIS A 149 -4.62 3.61 -15.91
C HIS A 149 -5.90 2.77 -15.95
N ASP A 150 -7.07 3.41 -16.11
CA ASP A 150 -8.39 2.75 -15.99
C ASP A 150 -8.62 1.60 -16.98
N GLN A 151 -7.98 1.64 -18.15
CA GLN A 151 -8.08 0.62 -19.19
C GLN A 151 -6.84 -0.28 -19.28
N ALA A 152 -6.05 -0.37 -18.21
CA ALA A 152 -4.82 -1.15 -18.19
C ALA A 152 -5.10 -2.63 -18.43
N SER A 153 -4.39 -3.21 -19.39
CA SER A 153 -4.28 -4.65 -19.51
C SER A 153 -3.45 -5.21 -18.34
N LEU A 154 -3.54 -6.52 -18.09
CA LEU A 154 -2.74 -7.21 -17.05
C LEU A 154 -1.21 -7.02 -17.18
N ALA A 155 -0.71 -6.60 -18.35
CA ALA A 155 0.71 -6.30 -18.56
C ALA A 155 1.11 -4.91 -18.05
N GLU A 156 0.14 -4.03 -17.84
CA GLU A 156 0.28 -2.61 -17.46
C GLU A 156 -0.05 -2.41 -15.97
N TYR A 157 0.11 -3.46 -15.18
CA TYR A 157 -0.02 -3.41 -13.73
C TYR A 157 1.37 -3.27 -13.11
N ALA A 158 1.41 -2.45 -12.06
CA ALA A 158 2.57 -2.28 -11.20
C ALA A 158 2.29 -2.89 -9.82
N LEU A 159 3.35 -3.02 -9.02
CA LEU A 159 3.30 -3.59 -7.68
C LEU A 159 3.47 -2.49 -6.63
N MET A 160 2.69 -2.60 -5.56
CA MET A 160 2.75 -1.79 -4.36
C MET A 160 2.77 -2.70 -3.13
N ALA A 161 3.19 -2.16 -1.99
CA ALA A 161 3.17 -2.85 -0.71
C ALA A 161 2.55 -1.97 0.37
N TRP A 162 1.57 -2.51 1.07
CA TRP A 162 0.94 -1.91 2.23
C TRP A 162 1.54 -2.52 3.49
N VAL A 163 2.10 -1.67 4.35
CA VAL A 163 2.78 -2.09 5.58
C VAL A 163 1.81 -1.93 6.73
N TYR A 164 1.68 -2.96 7.56
CA TYR A 164 0.85 -2.95 8.76
C TYR A 164 1.66 -3.28 10.00
N ARG A 165 1.49 -2.47 11.05
CA ARG A 165 1.99 -2.76 12.40
C ARG A 165 0.91 -3.41 13.22
N ALA A 166 1.30 -4.40 14.01
CA ALA A 166 0.43 -4.82 15.11
C ALA A 166 0.41 -3.71 16.16
N VAL A 167 -0.78 -3.42 16.68
CA VAL A 167 -0.98 -2.47 17.79
C VAL A 167 -1.55 -3.17 19.02
N SER A 168 -2.13 -4.36 18.83
CA SER A 168 -2.60 -5.26 19.87
C SER A 168 -2.51 -6.72 19.40
N GLU A 169 -2.94 -7.66 20.24
CA GLU A 169 -2.98 -9.09 19.91
C GLU A 169 -3.99 -9.46 18.81
N ASN A 170 -4.85 -8.52 18.41
CA ASN A 170 -5.96 -8.75 17.49
C ASN A 170 -6.15 -7.63 16.46
N LEU A 171 -5.20 -6.68 16.36
CA LEU A 171 -5.34 -5.54 15.46
C LEU A 171 -4.00 -5.20 14.80
N LEU A 172 -4.03 -5.17 13.47
CA LEU A 172 -3.01 -4.60 12.62
C LEU A 172 -3.54 -3.29 12.03
N VAL A 173 -2.73 -2.24 12.03
CA VAL A 173 -3.08 -0.93 11.44
C VAL A 173 -2.04 -0.56 10.40
N ILE A 174 -2.49 0.04 9.30
CA ILE A 174 -1.59 0.50 8.25
C ILE A 174 -0.59 1.53 8.80
N ASP A 175 0.69 1.33 8.50
CA ASP A 175 1.73 2.32 8.69
C ASP A 175 1.97 3.04 7.36
N TRP A 176 1.47 4.27 7.27
CA TRP A 176 1.59 5.09 6.08
C TRP A 176 3.04 5.48 5.77
N ASP A 177 3.86 5.72 6.79
CA ASP A 177 5.22 6.19 6.60
C ASP A 177 6.11 5.06 6.07
N LEU A 178 5.98 3.86 6.63
CA LEU A 178 6.64 2.67 6.11
C LEU A 178 6.11 2.26 4.74
N SER A 179 4.80 2.34 4.51
CA SER A 179 4.22 2.08 3.17
C SER A 179 4.78 3.03 2.12
N ARG A 180 4.89 4.33 2.44
CA ARG A 180 5.50 5.33 1.55
C ARG A 180 7.00 5.14 1.37
N ALA A 181 7.71 4.75 2.43
CA ALA A 181 9.14 4.44 2.34
C ALA A 181 9.38 3.24 1.41
N LEU A 182 8.56 2.20 1.52
CA LEU A 182 8.63 1.03 0.66
C LEU A 182 8.23 1.35 -0.79
N ALA A 183 7.20 2.19 -1.00
CA ALA A 183 6.85 2.71 -2.33
C ALA A 183 8.02 3.45 -2.99
N ARG A 184 8.73 4.31 -2.24
CA ARG A 184 9.94 4.99 -2.73
C ARG A 184 11.05 4.00 -3.11
N SER A 185 11.19 2.91 -2.35
CA SER A 185 12.13 1.84 -2.69
C SER A 185 11.72 1.14 -3.99
N LEU A 186 10.43 0.81 -4.16
CA LEU A 186 9.91 0.20 -5.38
C LEU A 186 10.06 1.12 -6.59
N ALA A 187 9.84 2.43 -6.43
CA ALA A 187 10.05 3.41 -7.49
C ALA A 187 11.51 3.41 -7.99
N LYS A 188 12.49 3.25 -7.10
CA LYS A 188 13.90 3.09 -7.49
C LYS A 188 14.12 1.79 -8.28
N GLU A 189 13.55 0.68 -7.81
CA GLU A 189 13.64 -0.62 -8.50
C GLU A 189 13.03 -0.57 -9.90
N TYR A 190 11.93 0.15 -10.09
CA TYR A 190 11.32 0.37 -11.41
C TYR A 190 12.21 1.22 -12.33
N ARG A 191 12.96 2.19 -11.79
CA ARG A 191 13.90 3.00 -12.57
C ARG A 191 15.21 2.29 -12.91
N THR A 192 15.56 1.25 -12.17
CA THR A 192 16.77 0.47 -12.46
C THR A 192 16.72 -0.04 -13.91
N PRO A 193 17.71 0.29 -14.76
CA PRO A 193 17.76 -0.18 -16.13
C PRO A 193 17.87 -1.71 -16.20
N LEU A 194 17.13 -2.35 -17.12
CA LEU A 194 17.33 -3.77 -17.41
C LEU A 194 18.08 -3.92 -18.74
N VAL A 195 19.04 -4.84 -18.75
CA VAL A 195 19.74 -5.26 -19.96
C VAL A 195 18.69 -5.96 -20.83
N ASN A 196 18.26 -5.32 -21.92
CA ASN A 196 17.23 -5.76 -22.89
C ASN A 196 15.77 -5.32 -22.64
N THR A 197 15.53 -4.18 -21.96
CA THR A 197 14.17 -3.59 -21.91
C THR A 197 13.79 -2.96 -23.26
N THR A 198 12.63 -3.37 -23.82
CA THR A 198 12.02 -2.70 -24.98
C THR A 198 11.50 -1.30 -24.59
N GLU A 199 11.36 -0.38 -25.55
CA GLU A 199 10.82 0.97 -25.26
C GLU A 199 9.47 0.93 -24.52
N PRO A 200 8.46 0.14 -24.94
CA PRO A 200 7.18 0.08 -24.22
C PRO A 200 7.33 -0.40 -22.76
N SER A 201 8.22 -1.36 -22.52
CA SER A 201 8.48 -1.84 -21.15
C SER A 201 9.18 -0.77 -20.29
N ARG A 202 10.00 0.09 -20.91
CA ARG A 202 10.66 1.20 -20.22
C ARG A 202 9.66 2.27 -19.82
N GLU A 203 8.72 2.62 -20.70
CA GLU A 203 7.66 3.58 -20.42
C GLU A 203 6.75 3.11 -19.28
N LEU A 204 6.30 1.85 -19.30
CA LEU A 204 5.48 1.29 -18.22
C LEU A 204 6.19 1.32 -16.87
N ARG A 205 7.49 1.00 -16.84
CA ARG A 205 8.30 1.08 -15.62
C ARG A 205 8.48 2.53 -15.16
N ALA A 206 8.63 3.48 -16.07
CA ALA A 206 8.72 4.90 -15.73
C ALA A 206 7.40 5.41 -15.10
N HIS A 207 6.26 5.08 -15.70
CA HIS A 207 4.94 5.43 -15.15
C HIS A 207 4.70 4.79 -13.78
N ALA A 208 5.09 3.53 -13.59
CA ALA A 208 5.01 2.86 -12.29
C ALA A 208 5.86 3.59 -11.23
N ALA A 209 7.09 3.96 -11.57
CA ALA A 209 7.98 4.69 -10.66
C ALA A 209 7.43 6.09 -10.31
N GLU A 210 6.86 6.80 -11.27
CA GLU A 210 6.24 8.11 -11.04
C GLU A 210 5.02 8.01 -10.12
N ALA A 211 4.11 7.08 -10.38
CA ALA A 211 2.94 6.86 -9.54
C ALA A 211 3.33 6.54 -8.09
N LEU A 212 4.33 5.67 -7.90
CA LEU A 212 4.85 5.31 -6.57
C LEU A 212 5.50 6.51 -5.86
N ASP A 213 6.24 7.35 -6.57
CA ASP A 213 6.84 8.56 -5.98
C ASP A 213 5.80 9.62 -5.63
N MET A 214 4.76 9.79 -6.46
CA MET A 214 3.64 10.67 -6.12
C MET A 214 2.97 10.22 -4.82
N PHE A 215 2.71 8.92 -4.66
CA PHE A 215 2.18 8.36 -3.42
C PHE A 215 3.16 8.54 -2.25
N ALA A 216 4.43 8.20 -2.45
CA ALA A 216 5.47 8.31 -1.43
C ALA A 216 5.72 9.76 -0.97
N GLY A 217 5.51 10.73 -1.85
CA GLY A 217 5.62 12.17 -1.59
C GLY A 217 4.35 12.81 -1.05
N GLY A 218 3.24 12.07 -0.92
CA GLY A 218 1.95 12.62 -0.52
C GLY A 218 1.33 13.57 -1.55
N GLN A 219 1.75 13.46 -2.81
CA GLN A 219 1.28 14.29 -3.94
C GLN A 219 -0.01 13.76 -4.57
N CYS A 220 -0.50 12.62 -4.10
CA CYS A 220 -1.84 12.13 -4.38
C CYS A 220 -2.54 11.76 -3.06
N SER A 221 -3.87 11.74 -3.07
CA SER A 221 -4.67 11.32 -1.91
C SER A 221 -5.31 9.96 -2.15
N THR A 222 -5.15 9.05 -1.19
CA THR A 222 -6.06 7.91 -1.06
C THR A 222 -7.39 8.43 -0.52
N PRO A 223 -8.54 8.07 -1.12
CA PRO A 223 -9.83 8.47 -0.57
C PRO A 223 -9.91 7.97 0.87
N ARG A 224 -10.25 8.87 1.79
CA ARG A 224 -10.54 8.48 3.17
C ARG A 224 -11.79 7.62 3.13
N VAL A 225 -11.66 6.34 3.45
CA VAL A 225 -12.82 5.53 3.77
C VAL A 225 -13.39 6.13 5.04
N GLU A 226 -14.50 6.87 4.94
CA GLU A 226 -15.28 7.26 6.10
C GLU A 226 -15.75 5.96 6.77
N THR A 227 -15.13 5.63 7.90
CA THR A 227 -15.64 4.58 8.80
C THR A 227 -17.05 4.98 9.21
N ARG A 228 -18.06 4.31 8.65
CA ARG A 228 -19.44 4.37 9.16
C ARG A 228 -19.56 3.52 10.42
#